data_AF-A0A1S6JGF3-F1
#
_entry.id   AF-A0A1S6JGF3-F1
#
_cell.length_a   1.000
_cell.length_b   1.000
_cell.length_c   1.000
_cell.angle_alpha   90.00
_cell.angle_beta   90.00
_cell.angle_gamma   90.00
#
_symmetry.space_group_name_H-M   'P 1'
#
loop_
_entity.id
_entity.type
_entity.pdbx_description
1 polymer ?
#
loop_
_entity_poly.entity_id
_entity_poly.type
_entity_poly.pdbx_seq_one_letter_code
_entity_poly.pdbx_strand_id
1 'polypeptide(L)'
;MTTPVETTETELAREWRLEVNIGTAELPDWQLCPGVREFQPSAEPNIEDSSDYDSDGWAGNTKTAQAWELAVTIRRKANKTSKVYNDVHEAIRLASDAYGEANLVHLRWMNRNGLPEAYEGKAIPTWAPAGGEYSALGEVEITFTGDGPRTAIENPLVVTP
;
A
#
# COMPACT_ATOMS: atom_id res chain seq x y z
N MET A 1 -11.93 34.24 2.16
CA MET A 1 -11.14 33.70 3.27
C MET A 1 -11.88 32.46 3.76
N THR A 2 -11.40 31.27 3.45
CA THR A 2 -11.94 30.02 3.97
C THR A 2 -11.50 29.90 5.42
N THR A 3 -12.45 29.77 6.34
CA THR A 3 -12.19 29.51 7.75
C THR A 3 -11.31 28.27 7.87
N PRO A 4 -10.17 28.31 8.56
CA PRO A 4 -9.37 27.11 8.78
C PRO A 4 -10.23 26.11 9.55
N VAL A 5 -10.38 24.91 8.98
CA VAL A 5 -11.03 23.80 9.68
C VAL A 5 -10.15 23.44 10.86
N GLU A 6 -10.73 23.46 12.06
CA GLU A 6 -10.00 23.16 13.30
C GLU A 6 -9.63 21.68 13.32
N THR A 7 -8.34 21.37 13.16
CA THR A 7 -7.80 20.01 13.28
C THR A 7 -7.61 19.68 14.77
N THR A 8 -8.65 19.13 15.39
CA THR A 8 -8.71 18.91 16.85
C THR A 8 -8.25 17.53 17.31
N GLU A 9 -8.10 16.56 16.41
CA GLU A 9 -7.79 15.17 16.77
C GLU A 9 -6.67 14.58 15.89
N THR A 10 -5.75 13.84 16.51
CA THR A 10 -4.73 13.06 15.79
C THR A 10 -5.39 11.87 15.13
N GLU A 11 -5.23 11.73 13.80
CA GLU A 11 -5.71 10.55 13.08
C GLU A 11 -5.04 9.28 13.60
N LEU A 12 -5.81 8.20 13.64
CA LEU A 12 -5.32 6.92 14.15
C LEU A 12 -4.62 6.17 13.02
N ALA A 13 -3.45 5.57 13.28
CA ALA A 13 -2.74 4.74 12.31
C ALA A 13 -3.56 3.54 11.73
N ARG A 14 -4.70 3.20 12.35
CA ARG A 14 -5.68 2.21 11.85
C ARG A 14 -6.70 2.78 10.84
N GLU A 15 -6.46 4.00 10.34
CA GLU A 15 -7.29 4.66 9.34
C GLU A 15 -7.16 4.01 7.96
N TRP A 16 -6.03 3.38 7.68
CA TRP A 16 -5.75 2.79 6.39
C TRP A 16 -6.53 1.49 6.16
N ARG A 17 -7.25 1.46 5.05
CA ARG A 17 -7.94 0.28 4.52
C ARG A 17 -7.23 -0.16 3.25
N LEU A 18 -6.60 -1.34 3.28
CA LEU A 18 -5.97 -1.96 2.12
C LEU A 18 -6.93 -2.95 1.46
N GLU A 19 -7.17 -2.77 0.17
CA GLU A 19 -7.92 -3.70 -0.65
C GLU A 19 -7.07 -4.17 -1.83
N VAL A 20 -7.20 -5.45 -2.13
CA VAL A 20 -6.46 -6.12 -3.19
C VAL A 20 -7.46 -6.56 -4.24
N ASN A 21 -7.18 -6.27 -5.50
CA ASN A 21 -7.95 -6.82 -6.59
C ASN A 21 -7.52 -8.27 -6.83
N ILE A 22 -8.44 -9.21 -6.59
CA ILE A 22 -8.25 -10.64 -6.90
C ILE A 22 -8.88 -11.05 -8.25
N GLY A 23 -9.57 -10.11 -8.90
CA GLY A 23 -10.17 -10.28 -10.21
C GLY A 23 -9.20 -9.95 -11.34
N THR A 24 -9.73 -9.45 -12.45
CA THR A 24 -8.91 -9.00 -13.58
C THR A 24 -8.81 -7.48 -13.60
N ALA A 25 -7.98 -6.93 -14.49
CA ALA A 25 -7.95 -5.48 -14.71
C ALA A 25 -9.27 -4.94 -15.28
N GLU A 26 -10.00 -5.75 -16.06
CA GLU A 26 -11.28 -5.37 -16.69
C GLU A 26 -12.47 -5.53 -15.74
N LEU A 27 -12.41 -6.53 -14.85
CA LEU A 27 -13.41 -6.80 -13.82
C LEU A 27 -12.71 -6.88 -12.46
N PRO A 28 -12.45 -5.72 -11.82
CA PRO A 28 -11.75 -5.72 -10.55
C PRO A 28 -12.65 -6.22 -9.43
N ASP A 29 -12.21 -7.28 -8.74
CA ASP A 29 -12.85 -7.81 -7.53
C ASP A 29 -12.02 -7.39 -6.31
N TRP A 30 -12.44 -6.28 -5.70
CA TRP A 30 -11.75 -5.66 -4.59
C TRP A 30 -12.10 -6.35 -3.28
N GLN A 31 -11.13 -7.05 -2.72
CA GLN A 31 -11.28 -7.69 -1.42
C GLN A 31 -10.41 -7.03 -0.37
N LEU A 32 -11.00 -6.83 0.82
CA LEU A 32 -10.32 -6.29 1.97
C LEU A 32 -9.24 -7.26 2.44
N CYS A 33 -8.01 -6.78 2.65
CA CYS A 33 -6.96 -7.56 3.29
C CYS A 33 -7.18 -7.58 4.82
N PRO A 34 -7.55 -8.73 5.42
CA PRO A 34 -7.84 -8.78 6.85
C PRO A 34 -6.55 -8.88 7.68
N GLY A 35 -6.59 -8.33 8.89
CA GLY A 35 -5.54 -8.54 9.90
C GLY A 35 -4.28 -7.69 9.71
N VAL A 36 -4.37 -6.58 8.99
CA VAL A 36 -3.32 -5.55 8.91
C VAL A 36 -3.06 -5.00 10.32
N ARG A 37 -1.81 -5.10 10.76
CA ARG A 37 -1.30 -4.59 12.04
C ARG A 37 -0.59 -3.25 11.86
N GLU A 38 0.14 -3.14 10.77
CA GLU A 38 1.00 -2.01 10.45
C GLU A 38 0.90 -1.76 8.95
N PHE A 39 0.78 -0.49 8.59
CA PHE A 39 0.65 -0.03 7.23
C PHE A 39 1.48 1.22 7.09
N GLN A 40 2.56 1.14 6.31
CA GLN A 40 3.51 2.23 6.11
C GLN A 40 3.63 2.50 4.61
N PRO A 41 2.87 3.47 4.07
CA PRO A 41 3.06 3.92 2.71
C PRO A 41 4.28 4.84 2.63
N SER A 42 5.23 4.53 1.76
CA SER A 42 6.36 5.39 1.43
C SER A 42 6.32 5.80 -0.05
N ALA A 43 6.77 7.01 -0.32
CA ALA A 43 6.85 7.56 -1.68
C ALA A 43 8.12 8.39 -1.79
N GLU A 44 9.25 7.71 -1.99
CA GLU A 44 10.56 8.35 -2.04
C GLU A 44 10.85 8.94 -3.43
N PRO A 45 11.11 10.25 -3.53
CA PRO A 45 11.59 10.85 -4.76
C PRO A 45 13.07 10.50 -4.97
N ASN A 46 13.45 10.12 -6.20
CA ASN A 46 14.86 10.15 -6.58
C ASN A 46 15.22 11.58 -7.00
N ILE A 47 16.20 12.16 -6.33
CA ILE A 47 16.66 13.53 -6.55
C ILE A 47 18.12 13.44 -6.99
N GLU A 48 18.40 13.92 -8.19
CA GLU A 48 19.76 14.01 -8.71
C GLU A 48 20.25 15.47 -8.63
N ASP A 49 21.56 15.61 -8.44
CA ASP A 49 22.23 16.90 -8.48
C ASP A 49 22.21 17.43 -9.92
N SER A 50 21.69 18.65 -10.09
CA SER A 50 21.64 19.36 -11.36
C SER A 50 22.43 20.66 -11.29
N SER A 51 23.44 20.73 -10.43
CA SER A 51 24.29 21.91 -10.27
C SER A 51 25.19 22.11 -11.48
N ASP A 52 25.10 23.29 -12.09
CA ASP A 52 26.03 23.76 -13.12
C ASP A 52 26.98 24.82 -12.56
N TYR A 53 28.08 25.11 -13.26
CA TYR A 53 29.09 26.11 -12.85
C TYR A 53 28.52 27.53 -12.64
N ASP A 54 27.36 27.83 -13.22
CA ASP A 54 26.64 29.10 -13.08
C ASP A 54 25.72 29.16 -11.83
N SER A 55 25.71 28.13 -10.98
CA SER A 55 24.78 28.04 -9.83
C SER A 55 25.21 28.85 -8.60
N ASP A 56 26.20 29.76 -8.73
CA ASP A 56 26.74 30.63 -7.67
C ASP A 56 27.05 29.90 -6.34
N GLY A 57 27.41 28.61 -6.42
CA GLY A 57 27.75 27.78 -5.26
C GLY A 57 26.56 27.16 -4.50
N TRP A 58 25.33 27.26 -5.03
CA TRP A 58 24.15 26.58 -4.47
C TRP A 58 23.87 25.27 -5.18
N ALA A 59 23.52 24.24 -4.41
CA ALA A 59 23.17 22.93 -4.94
C ALA A 59 21.80 22.98 -5.65
N GLY A 60 21.79 22.70 -6.96
CA GLY A 60 20.59 22.46 -7.74
C GLY A 60 20.10 21.03 -7.56
N ASN A 61 18.82 20.84 -7.25
CA ASN A 61 18.24 19.53 -7.04
C ASN A 61 17.10 19.32 -8.03
N THR A 62 17.20 18.28 -8.86
CA THR A 62 16.13 17.92 -9.81
C THR A 62 15.58 16.54 -9.48
N LYS A 63 14.25 16.44 -9.32
CA LYS A 63 13.56 15.16 -9.13
C LYS A 63 13.50 14.40 -10.45
N THR A 64 14.19 13.26 -10.52
CA THR A 64 14.32 12.46 -11.75
C THR A 64 13.35 11.30 -11.80
N ALA A 65 13.01 10.72 -10.64
CA ALA A 65 12.06 9.63 -10.54
C ALA A 65 11.30 9.70 -9.21
N GLN A 66 10.26 8.88 -9.10
CA GLN A 66 9.55 8.67 -7.85
C GLN A 66 9.21 7.20 -7.74
N ALA A 67 9.69 6.56 -6.68
CA ALA A 67 9.27 5.22 -6.31
C ALA A 67 8.20 5.34 -5.22
N TRP A 68 7.39 4.29 -5.09
CA TRP A 68 6.50 4.14 -3.95
C TRP A 68 6.53 2.69 -3.49
N GLU A 69 6.39 2.51 -2.20
CA GLU A 69 6.38 1.20 -1.56
C GLU A 69 5.31 1.19 -0.46
N LEU A 70 4.71 0.03 -0.22
CA LEU A 70 3.83 -0.19 0.93
C LEU A 70 4.40 -1.33 1.76
N ALA A 71 4.90 -1.02 2.95
CA ALA A 71 5.27 -2.03 3.93
C ALA A 71 4.05 -2.34 4.82
N VAL A 72 3.62 -3.60 4.80
CA VAL A 72 2.38 -4.04 5.46
C VAL A 72 2.66 -5.30 6.27
N THR A 73 2.44 -5.22 7.58
CA THR A 73 2.50 -6.39 8.46
C THR A 73 1.11 -6.93 8.69
N ILE A 74 0.85 -8.18 8.31
CA ILE A 74 -0.44 -8.84 8.48
C ILE A 74 -0.34 -10.03 9.45
N ARG A 75 -1.45 -10.35 10.11
CA ARG A 75 -1.62 -11.64 10.79
C ARG A 75 -2.34 -12.60 9.87
N ARG A 76 -1.69 -13.71 9.53
CA ARG A 76 -2.25 -14.69 8.61
C ARG A 76 -3.54 -15.27 9.21
N LYS A 77 -4.66 -15.06 8.50
CA LYS A 77 -5.96 -15.60 8.90
C LYS A 77 -6.20 -16.89 8.16
N ALA A 78 -6.59 -17.92 8.90
CA ALA A 78 -6.97 -19.21 8.35
C ALA A 78 -8.28 -19.65 8.98
N ASN A 79 -9.16 -20.21 8.17
CA ASN A 79 -10.34 -20.90 8.69
C ASN A 79 -9.91 -22.30 9.13
N LYS A 80 -9.81 -22.53 10.44
CA LYS A 80 -9.37 -23.82 11.01
C LYS A 80 -10.36 -24.96 10.75
N THR A 81 -11.63 -24.65 10.47
CA THR A 81 -12.67 -25.63 10.17
C THR A 81 -12.57 -26.10 8.73
N SER A 82 -12.44 -25.16 7.79
CA SER A 82 -12.35 -25.46 6.36
C SER A 82 -10.92 -25.76 5.90
N LYS A 83 -9.91 -25.52 6.75
CA LYS A 83 -8.47 -25.67 6.47
C LYS A 83 -7.98 -24.85 5.27
N VAL A 84 -8.66 -23.74 4.99
CA VAL A 84 -8.30 -22.81 3.90
C VAL A 84 -7.74 -21.53 4.52
N TYR A 85 -6.71 -20.97 3.91
CA TYR A 85 -6.22 -19.63 4.22
C TYR A 85 -7.18 -18.57 3.67
N ASN A 86 -7.01 -17.31 4.06
CA ASN A 86 -7.78 -16.24 3.44
C ASN A 86 -7.33 -16.06 1.97
N ASP A 87 -8.31 -15.95 1.06
CA ASP A 87 -8.07 -15.87 -0.39
C ASP A 87 -7.15 -14.71 -0.77
N VAL A 88 -7.28 -13.54 -0.12
CA VAL A 88 -6.41 -12.38 -0.35
C VAL A 88 -4.96 -12.67 0.06
N HIS A 89 -4.76 -13.29 1.22
CA HIS A 89 -3.42 -13.65 1.70
C HIS A 89 -2.75 -14.67 0.77
N GLU A 90 -3.53 -15.62 0.26
CA GLU A 90 -3.01 -16.62 -0.68
C GLU A 90 -2.73 -16.03 -2.06
N ALA A 91 -3.58 -15.13 -2.56
CA ALA A 91 -3.36 -14.42 -3.82
C ALA A 91 -2.05 -13.61 -3.79
N ILE A 92 -1.78 -12.87 -2.71
CA ILE A 92 -0.52 -12.12 -2.55
C ILE A 92 0.68 -13.07 -2.52
N ARG A 93 0.58 -14.19 -1.79
CA ARG A 93 1.66 -15.18 -1.72
C ARG A 93 1.94 -15.81 -3.07
N LEU A 94 0.89 -16.20 -3.81
CA LEU A 94 1.02 -16.78 -5.14
C LEU A 94 1.58 -15.76 -6.15
N ALA A 95 1.17 -14.49 -6.07
CA ALA A 95 1.74 -13.43 -6.88
C ALA A 95 3.23 -13.23 -6.58
N SER A 96 3.63 -13.25 -5.31
CA SER A 96 5.04 -13.12 -4.89
C SER A 96 5.94 -14.25 -5.43
N ASP A 97 5.40 -15.46 -5.63
CA ASP A 97 6.11 -16.59 -6.25
C ASP A 97 6.04 -16.57 -7.79
N ALA A 98 5.19 -15.72 -8.38
CA ALA A 98 4.97 -15.64 -9.82
C ALA A 98 5.95 -14.70 -10.52
N TYR A 99 5.94 -14.75 -11.86
CA TYR A 99 6.78 -13.91 -12.70
C TYR A 99 5.94 -13.18 -13.77
N GLY A 100 6.48 -12.07 -14.28
CA GLY A 100 5.81 -11.27 -15.30
C GLY A 100 4.53 -10.60 -14.77
N GLU A 101 3.49 -10.53 -15.60
CA GLU A 101 2.23 -9.85 -15.25
C GLU A 101 1.50 -10.50 -14.07
N ALA A 102 1.73 -11.80 -13.82
CA ALA A 102 1.13 -12.51 -12.69
C ALA A 102 1.73 -12.12 -11.32
N ASN A 103 2.89 -11.47 -11.32
CA ASN A 103 3.52 -10.91 -10.12
C ASN A 103 2.96 -9.52 -9.77
N LEU A 104 2.26 -8.86 -10.70
CA LEU A 104 1.71 -7.54 -10.47
C LEU A 104 0.36 -7.64 -9.77
N VAL A 105 0.31 -7.21 -8.52
CA VAL A 105 -0.92 -7.12 -7.74
C VAL A 105 -1.46 -5.71 -7.83
N HIS A 106 -2.73 -5.58 -8.23
CA HIS A 106 -3.42 -4.28 -8.22
C HIS A 106 -3.99 -4.02 -6.82
N LEU A 107 -3.50 -2.97 -6.18
CA LEU A 107 -3.82 -2.58 -4.82
C LEU A 107 -4.50 -1.23 -4.83
N ARG A 108 -5.45 -1.05 -3.91
CA ARG A 108 -5.95 0.28 -3.55
C ARG A 108 -5.97 0.42 -2.05
N TRP A 109 -5.61 1.60 -1.57
CA TRP A 109 -5.64 1.92 -0.16
C TRP A 109 -6.32 3.26 0.06
N MET A 110 -7.21 3.29 1.03
CA MET A 110 -8.09 4.43 1.27
C MET A 110 -8.25 4.66 2.76
N ASN A 111 -8.57 5.90 3.13
CA ASN A 111 -8.95 6.20 4.49
C ASN A 111 -10.34 5.61 4.80
N ARG A 112 -10.44 4.82 5.87
CA ARG A 112 -11.70 4.21 6.33
C ARG A 112 -12.75 5.24 6.77
N ASN A 113 -12.33 6.44 7.16
CA ASN A 113 -13.20 7.51 7.65
C ASN A 113 -13.83 8.32 6.50
N GLY A 114 -13.59 7.94 5.24
CA GLY A 114 -14.12 8.65 4.08
C GLY A 114 -13.39 9.96 3.78
N LEU A 115 -12.20 10.17 4.36
CA LEU A 115 -11.33 11.29 4.01
C LEU A 115 -10.87 11.15 2.55
N PRO A 116 -10.58 12.27 1.85
CA PRO A 116 -10.28 12.28 0.41
C PRO A 116 -8.98 11.54 0.05
N GLU A 117 -8.21 11.10 1.03
CA GLU A 117 -6.97 10.38 0.80
C GLU A 117 -7.23 8.91 0.43
N ALA A 118 -7.16 8.63 -0.87
CA ALA A 118 -7.16 7.30 -1.43
C ALA A 118 -6.24 7.21 -2.65
N TYR A 119 -5.59 6.07 -2.79
CA TYR A 119 -4.66 5.80 -3.88
C TYR A 119 -4.84 4.39 -4.40
N GLU A 120 -4.49 4.18 -5.67
CA GLU A 120 -4.37 2.87 -6.29
C GLU A 120 -3.02 2.75 -7.01
N GLY A 121 -2.60 1.52 -7.23
CA GLY A 121 -1.37 1.22 -7.95
C GLY A 121 -1.15 -0.28 -8.10
N LYS A 122 -0.33 -0.65 -9.09
CA LYS A 122 0.16 -2.02 -9.23
C LYS A 122 1.48 -2.16 -8.50
N ALA A 123 1.66 -3.23 -7.75
CA ALA A 123 2.89 -3.48 -7.02
C ALA A 123 3.28 -4.94 -7.07
N ILE A 124 4.58 -5.17 -6.92
CA ILE A 124 5.20 -6.47 -6.77
C ILE A 124 5.22 -6.80 -5.28
N PRO A 125 4.49 -7.82 -4.81
CA PRO A 125 4.52 -8.24 -3.42
C PRO A 125 5.77 -9.08 -3.14
N THR A 126 6.43 -8.76 -2.03
CA THR A 126 7.45 -9.61 -1.42
C THR A 126 6.86 -10.22 -0.17
N TRP A 127 6.71 -11.55 -0.14
CA TRP A 127 6.14 -12.26 0.99
C TRP A 127 7.23 -12.76 1.95
N ALA A 128 7.34 -12.14 3.13
CA ALA A 128 8.30 -12.52 4.17
C ALA A 128 7.55 -13.00 5.43
N PRO A 129 7.53 -14.32 5.73
CA PRO A 129 6.97 -14.81 6.98
C PRO A 129 7.73 -14.22 8.18
N ALA A 130 7.00 -13.65 9.14
CA ALA A 130 7.55 -13.03 10.33
C ALA A 130 7.07 -13.77 11.60
N GLY A 131 7.90 -13.77 12.65
CA GLY A 131 7.64 -14.52 13.87
C GLY A 131 8.19 -15.95 13.80
N GLY A 132 9.25 -16.20 14.59
CA GLY A 132 9.92 -17.49 14.71
C GLY A 132 9.88 -18.08 16.12
N GLU A 133 9.20 -17.41 17.06
CA GLU A 133 9.05 -17.88 18.43
C GLU A 133 7.81 -18.78 18.56
N TYR A 134 7.86 -19.84 19.37
CA TYR A 134 6.75 -20.80 19.52
C TYR A 134 5.45 -20.17 20.06
N SER A 135 5.56 -19.03 20.72
CA SER A 135 4.48 -18.21 21.27
C SER A 135 4.00 -17.12 20.31
N ALA A 136 4.74 -16.87 19.22
CA ALA A 136 4.42 -15.82 18.26
C ALA A 136 3.15 -16.19 17.48
N LEU A 137 2.32 -15.18 17.24
CA LEU A 137 1.23 -15.29 16.29
C LEU A 137 1.82 -15.36 14.87
N GLY A 138 1.17 -16.09 13.97
CA GLY A 138 1.60 -16.16 12.58
C GLY A 138 1.48 -14.80 11.91
N GLU A 139 2.58 -14.06 11.89
CA GLU A 139 2.72 -12.74 11.28
C GLU A 139 3.45 -12.90 9.94
N VAL A 140 3.16 -11.98 9.02
CA VAL A 140 3.78 -11.94 7.71
C VAL A 140 4.00 -10.48 7.40
N GLU A 141 5.24 -10.15 7.08
CA GLU A 141 5.62 -8.86 6.54
C GLU A 141 5.53 -8.94 5.01
N ILE A 142 4.81 -8.00 4.43
CA ILE A 142 4.59 -7.90 2.99
C ILE A 142 5.08 -6.53 2.56
N THR A 143 6.07 -6.53 1.68
CA THR A 143 6.56 -5.30 1.05
C THR A 143 6.03 -5.26 -0.37
N PHE A 144 5.21 -4.26 -0.69
CA PHE A 144 4.70 -4.04 -2.04
C PHE A 144 5.53 -2.96 -2.71
N THR A 145 6.39 -3.34 -3.66
CA THR A 145 7.17 -2.39 -4.45
C THR A 145 6.35 -1.94 -5.65
N GLY A 146 6.09 -0.63 -5.75
CA GLY A 146 5.29 -0.06 -6.81
C GLY A 146 5.89 -0.25 -8.20
N ASP A 147 5.09 -0.77 -9.12
CA ASP A 147 5.40 -0.86 -10.55
C ASP A 147 4.50 0.11 -11.31
N GLY A 148 5.08 1.27 -11.67
CA GLY A 148 4.37 2.36 -12.34
C GLY A 148 3.83 3.44 -11.39
N PRO A 149 3.05 4.39 -11.91
CA PRO A 149 2.59 5.54 -11.15
C PRO A 149 1.51 5.15 -10.13
N ARG A 150 1.65 5.65 -8.90
CA ARG A 150 0.56 5.68 -7.92
C ARG A 150 -0.47 6.73 -8.35
N THR A 151 -1.70 6.32 -8.62
CA THR A 151 -2.81 7.23 -8.96
C THR A 151 -3.61 7.57 -7.71
N ALA A 152 -3.94 8.85 -7.54
CA ALA A 152 -4.90 9.27 -6.52
C ALA A 152 -6.31 8.98 -7.03
N ILE A 153 -7.13 8.35 -6.21
CA ILE A 153 -8.52 8.01 -6.53
C ILE A 153 -9.46 8.75 -5.59
N GLU A 154 -10.70 8.98 -6.03
CA GLU A 154 -11.74 9.39 -5.10
C GLU A 154 -12.05 8.23 -4.16
N ASN A 155 -12.05 8.50 -2.86
CA ASN A 155 -12.32 7.49 -1.86
C ASN A 155 -13.78 7.01 -2.02
N PRO A 156 -14.02 5.72 -2.34
CA PRO A 156 -15.37 5.20 -2.55
C PRO A 156 -16.22 5.17 -1.27
N LEU A 157 -15.61 5.44 -0.10
CA LEU A 157 -16.29 5.58 1.19
C LEU A 157 -16.70 7.02 1.51
N VAL A 158 -16.47 7.98 0.61
CA VAL A 158 -17.01 9.34 0.76
C VAL A 158 -18.52 9.24 0.73
N VAL A 159 -19.13 9.38 1.91
CA VAL A 159 -20.57 9.55 2.02
C VAL A 159 -20.88 10.91 1.40
N THR A 160 -21.43 10.91 0.19
CA THR A 160 -21.98 12.14 -0.40
C THR A 160 -23.07 12.66 0.57
N PRO A 161 -23.04 13.93 1.00
CA PRO A 161 -24.04 14.48 1.91
C PRO A 161 -25.45 14.52 1.32
#